data_AF-A0A1W4XG14-F1
#
_entry.id   AF-A0A1W4XG14-F1
#
_cell.length_a   1.000
_cell.length_b   1.000
_cell.length_c   1.000
_cell.angle_alpha   90.00
_cell.angle_beta   90.00
_cell.angle_gamma   90.00
#
_symmetry.space_group_name_H-M   'P 1'
#
loop_
_entity.id
_entity.type
_entity.pdbx_description
1 polymer ?
#
loop_
_entity_poly.entity_id
_entity_poly.type
_entity_poly.pdbx_seq_one_letter_code
_entity_poly.pdbx_strand_id
1 'polypeptide(L)'
;MKIMELCLLELLEFGFMQTDPNWANFLYDPDQRKIKLLDFGASRSYSKKFIDTYVKIIKAAADDDRDTVLRLSQKLGFLTGYESKVMEEAHIDAVMILGEVFRIDGDYNFSARETTLKIQNLIPTMLAHRLCPPPEEIYSLHRKLSGVYLLCSKLNVAFPARKQFFDMYNKYKFDDDLEEVQQRQKIQYPGVAKSIESDIDNLVGIMK
;
A
#
# COMPACT_ATOMS: atom_id res chain seq x y z
N MET A 1 -11.19 -8.15 10.12
CA MET A 1 -11.92 -6.97 10.68
C MET A 1 -12.31 -6.03 9.54
N LYS A 2 -13.53 -5.47 9.53
CA LYS A 2 -14.04 -4.64 8.41
C LYS A 2 -13.22 -3.38 8.09
N ILE A 3 -12.56 -2.77 9.09
CA ILE A 3 -11.77 -1.55 8.89
C ILE A 3 -10.44 -1.83 8.18
N MET A 4 -9.75 -2.92 8.55
CA MET A 4 -8.52 -3.33 7.86
C MET A 4 -8.84 -3.73 6.41
N GLU A 5 -9.92 -4.48 6.21
CA GLU A 5 -10.41 -4.86 4.89
C GLU A 5 -10.74 -3.63 4.03
N LEU A 6 -11.47 -2.65 4.57
CA LEU A 6 -11.72 -1.38 3.89
C LEU A 6 -10.42 -0.67 3.50
N CYS A 7 -9.44 -0.60 4.41
CA CYS A 7 -8.17 0.06 4.14
C CYS A 7 -7.38 -0.64 3.02
N LEU A 8 -7.41 -1.97 2.97
CA LEU A 8 -6.83 -2.74 1.88
C LEU A 8 -7.60 -2.54 0.57
N LEU A 9 -8.93 -2.37 0.60
CA LEU A 9 -9.76 -2.11 -0.60
C LEU A 9 -9.47 -0.73 -1.17
N GLU A 10 -9.39 0.29 -0.32
CA GLU A 10 -8.97 1.65 -0.68
C GLU A 10 -7.61 1.65 -1.39
N LEU A 11 -6.68 0.82 -0.92
CA LEU A 11 -5.33 0.73 -1.47
C LEU A 11 -5.25 -0.10 -2.76
N LEU A 12 -5.76 -1.33 -2.73
CA LEU A 12 -5.57 -2.34 -3.77
C LEU A 12 -6.65 -2.30 -4.85
N GLU A 13 -7.86 -1.88 -4.54
CA GLU A 13 -8.94 -1.88 -5.54
C GLU A 13 -9.17 -0.48 -6.09
N PHE A 14 -9.24 0.51 -5.21
CA PHE A 14 -9.65 1.86 -5.62
C PHE A 14 -8.48 2.76 -6.00
N GLY A 15 -7.29 2.55 -5.40
CA GLY A 15 -6.20 3.53 -5.50
C GLY A 15 -6.61 4.91 -4.96
N PHE A 16 -7.63 4.95 -4.10
CA PHE A 16 -8.26 6.14 -3.56
C PHE A 16 -8.63 5.87 -2.10
N MET A 17 -8.07 6.67 -1.20
CA MET A 17 -8.12 6.40 0.23
C MET A 17 -8.53 7.62 1.01
N GLN A 18 -9.42 7.44 1.99
CA GLN A 18 -9.65 8.43 3.02
C GLN A 18 -8.46 8.43 3.99
N THR A 19 -7.64 9.48 3.93
CA THR A 19 -6.37 9.55 4.69
C THR A 19 -6.50 10.20 6.07
N ASP A 20 -7.69 10.72 6.41
CA ASP A 20 -7.97 11.25 7.74
C ASP A 20 -8.01 10.11 8.79
N PRO A 21 -7.12 10.12 9.80
CA PRO A 21 -7.14 9.12 10.87
C PRO A 21 -8.26 9.36 11.91
N ASN A 22 -9.10 10.40 11.76
CA ASN A 22 -10.12 10.72 12.74
C ASN A 22 -11.25 9.67 12.77
N TRP A 23 -11.29 8.90 13.86
CA TRP A 23 -12.31 7.87 14.10
C TRP A 23 -13.73 8.42 14.25
N ALA A 24 -13.89 9.72 14.55
CA ALA A 24 -15.20 10.35 14.57
C ALA A 24 -15.88 10.35 13.18
N ASN A 25 -15.12 10.13 12.11
CA ASN A 25 -15.66 10.00 10.75
C ASN A 25 -16.32 8.62 10.50
N PHE A 26 -16.27 7.70 11.47
CA PHE A 26 -16.83 6.35 11.37
C PHE A 26 -17.94 6.18 12.40
N LEU A 27 -19.18 6.00 11.93
CA LEU A 27 -20.32 5.68 12.78
C LEU A 27 -20.64 4.19 12.66
N TYR A 28 -20.53 3.45 13.77
CA TYR A 28 -20.97 2.06 13.82
C TYR A 28 -22.48 1.99 14.06
N ASP A 29 -23.19 1.37 13.11
CA ASP A 29 -24.60 1.03 13.23
C ASP A 29 -24.71 -0.39 13.80
N PRO A 30 -25.11 -0.56 15.07
CA PRO A 30 -25.14 -1.87 15.72
C PRO A 30 -26.25 -2.77 15.16
N ASP A 31 -27.36 -2.19 14.70
CA ASP A 31 -28.52 -2.92 14.19
C ASP A 31 -28.20 -3.54 12.82
N GLN A 32 -27.53 -2.77 11.95
CA GLN A 32 -27.13 -3.24 10.63
C GLN A 32 -25.75 -3.88 10.61
N ARG A 33 -24.99 -3.80 11.72
CA ARG A 33 -23.57 -4.20 11.80
C ARG A 33 -22.73 -3.59 10.68
N LYS A 34 -22.99 -2.32 10.36
CA LYS A 34 -22.32 -1.56 9.30
C LYS A 34 -21.53 -0.40 9.88
N ILE A 35 -20.45 -0.03 9.19
CA ILE A 35 -19.71 1.18 9.47
C ILE A 35 -20.12 2.20 8.41
N LYS A 36 -20.65 3.34 8.85
CA LYS A 36 -21.02 4.47 7.99
C LYS A 36 -19.86 5.47 8.00
N LEU A 37 -19.41 5.85 6.81
CA LEU A 37 -18.37 6.86 6.59
C LEU A 37 -19.04 8.22 6.47
N LEU A 38 -18.66 9.18 7.31
CA LEU A 38 -19.30 10.49 7.39
C LEU A 38 -18.58 11.57 6.58
N ASP A 39 -17.28 11.41 6.35
CA ASP A 39 -16.45 12.44 5.72
C ASP A 39 -15.45 11.84 4.73
N PHE A 40 -15.30 12.51 3.58
CA PHE A 40 -14.35 12.18 2.51
C PHE A 40 -13.45 13.37 2.15
N GLY A 41 -13.47 14.47 2.91
CA GLY A 41 -12.75 15.71 2.63
C GLY A 41 -11.23 15.59 2.58
N ALA A 42 -10.66 14.55 3.18
CA ALA A 42 -9.23 14.24 3.15
C ALA A 42 -8.89 13.02 2.27
N SER A 43 -9.74 12.70 1.29
CA SER A 43 -9.47 11.59 0.38
C SER A 43 -8.38 11.96 -0.63
N ARG A 44 -7.49 11.01 -0.92
CA ARG A 44 -6.41 11.18 -1.89
C ARG A 44 -6.40 10.04 -2.89
N SER A 45 -6.16 10.37 -4.16
CA SER A 45 -5.84 9.41 -5.21
C SER A 45 -4.35 9.14 -5.23
N TYR A 46 -3.98 7.91 -5.58
CA TYR A 46 -2.61 7.48 -5.78
C TYR A 46 -2.44 6.98 -7.20
N SER A 47 -1.29 7.27 -7.80
CA SER A 47 -0.99 6.73 -9.13
C SER A 47 -0.84 5.21 -9.06
N LYS A 48 -1.24 4.53 -10.13
CA LYS A 48 -1.14 3.08 -10.23
C LYS A 48 0.30 2.58 -10.04
N LYS A 49 1.26 3.23 -10.68
CA LYS A 49 2.70 2.99 -10.52
C LYS A 49 3.18 3.08 -9.06
N PHE A 50 2.68 4.06 -8.31
CA PHE A 50 2.99 4.19 -6.89
C PHE A 50 2.44 3.01 -6.09
N ILE A 51 1.15 2.68 -6.27
CA ILE A 51 0.51 1.56 -5.58
C ILE A 51 1.18 0.23 -5.92
N ASP A 52 1.46 -0.04 -7.20
CA ASP A 52 2.14 -1.27 -7.64
C ASP A 52 3.47 -1.47 -6.90
N THR A 53 4.27 -0.42 -6.85
CA THR A 53 5.58 -0.48 -6.18
C THR A 53 5.41 -0.61 -4.66
N TYR A 54 4.48 0.14 -4.08
CA TYR A 54 4.22 0.12 -2.64
C TYR A 54 3.70 -1.23 -2.15
N VAL A 55 2.77 -1.83 -2.88
CA VAL A 55 2.20 -3.14 -2.58
C VAL A 55 3.26 -4.24 -2.70
N LYS A 56 4.17 -4.14 -3.68
CA LYS A 56 5.33 -5.03 -3.79
C LYS A 56 6.28 -4.90 -2.59
N ILE A 57 6.46 -3.69 -2.03
CA ILE A 57 7.24 -3.48 -0.79
C ILE A 57 6.57 -4.19 0.40
N ILE A 58 5.25 -4.01 0.59
CA ILE A 58 4.51 -4.69 1.68
C ILE A 58 4.61 -6.20 1.53
N LYS A 59 4.44 -6.72 0.31
CA LYS A 59 4.56 -8.14 0.01
C LYS A 59 5.95 -8.68 0.34
N ALA A 60 7.01 -7.98 -0.05
CA ALA A 60 8.38 -8.36 0.26
C ALA A 60 8.61 -8.41 1.78
N ALA A 61 8.12 -7.41 2.53
CA ALA A 61 8.19 -7.43 3.98
C ALA A 61 7.39 -8.60 4.61
N ALA A 62 6.26 -8.99 4.00
CA ALA A 62 5.46 -10.14 4.40
C ALA A 62 6.10 -11.50 4.05
N ASP A 63 7.08 -11.52 3.16
CA ASP A 63 7.86 -12.70 2.77
C ASP A 63 9.25 -12.75 3.41
N ASP A 64 9.58 -11.77 4.26
CA ASP A 64 10.89 -11.59 4.87
C ASP A 64 12.03 -11.25 3.88
N ASP A 65 11.69 -10.66 2.72
CA ASP A 65 12.64 -10.28 1.66
C ASP A 65 13.13 -8.82 1.84
N ARG A 66 14.20 -8.68 2.63
CA ARG A 66 14.85 -7.39 2.92
C ARG A 66 15.47 -6.72 1.67
N ASP A 67 16.03 -7.51 0.77
CA ASP A 67 16.72 -6.99 -0.43
C ASP A 67 15.73 -6.34 -1.39
N THR A 68 14.57 -6.99 -1.60
CA THR A 68 13.49 -6.41 -2.40
C THR A 68 12.90 -5.17 -1.73
N VAL A 69 12.77 -5.16 -0.39
CA VAL A 69 12.34 -3.96 0.35
C VAL A 69 13.28 -2.78 0.08
N LEU A 70 14.59 -2.98 0.18
CA LEU A 70 15.58 -1.92 -0.08
C LEU A 70 15.47 -1.41 -1.52
N ARG A 71 15.57 -2.32 -2.49
CA ARG A 71 15.57 -1.99 -3.92
C ARG A 71 14.31 -1.24 -4.34
N LEU A 72 13.14 -1.69 -3.89
CA LEU A 72 11.88 -1.03 -4.23
C LEU A 72 11.67 0.28 -3.44
N SER A 73 12.16 0.37 -2.21
CA SER A 73 12.15 1.63 -1.44
C SER A 73 12.97 2.71 -2.13
N GLN A 74 14.12 2.37 -2.71
CA GLN A 74 14.90 3.28 -3.55
C GLN A 74 14.14 3.66 -4.83
N LYS A 75 13.55 2.67 -5.53
CA LYS A 75 12.74 2.91 -6.75
C LYS A 75 11.56 3.84 -6.49
N LEU A 76 10.92 3.74 -5.32
CA LEU A 76 9.77 4.55 -4.94
C LEU A 76 10.17 5.94 -4.39
N GLY A 77 11.46 6.17 -4.13
CA GLY A 77 11.98 7.44 -3.63
C GLY A 77 11.94 7.58 -2.10
N PHE A 78 11.79 6.49 -1.34
CA PHE A 78 11.93 6.53 0.12
C PHE A 78 13.38 6.68 0.56
N LEU A 79 14.29 6.16 -0.26
CA LEU A 79 15.73 6.26 -0.12
C LEU A 79 16.29 6.76 -1.46
N THR A 80 17.35 7.55 -1.38
CA THR A 80 18.08 8.05 -2.56
C THR A 80 19.06 7.01 -3.12
N GLY A 81 19.47 6.04 -2.29
CA GLY A 81 20.53 5.08 -2.59
C GLY A 81 21.93 5.56 -2.19
N TYR A 82 22.03 6.73 -1.56
CA TYR A 82 23.29 7.31 -1.05
C TYR A 82 23.30 7.43 0.48
N GLU A 83 22.26 6.93 1.14
CA GLU A 83 22.16 6.91 2.59
C GLU A 83 23.31 6.11 3.23
N SER A 84 23.66 6.45 4.48
CA SER A 84 24.54 5.60 5.27
C SER A 84 23.88 4.23 5.49
N LYS A 85 24.69 3.16 5.61
CA LYS A 85 24.18 1.81 5.93
C LYS A 85 23.26 1.78 7.16
N VAL A 86 23.56 2.61 8.16
CA VAL A 86 22.75 2.72 9.39
C VAL A 86 21.33 3.22 9.08
N MET A 87 21.19 4.14 8.13
CA MET A 87 19.89 4.65 7.69
C MET A 87 19.15 3.65 6.81
N GLU A 88 19.85 2.96 5.91
CA GLU A 88 19.26 1.91 5.08
C GLU A 88 18.69 0.78 5.96
N GLU A 89 19.49 0.26 6.89
CA GLU A 89 19.05 -0.78 7.83
C GLU A 89 17.88 -0.30 8.70
N ALA A 90 17.92 0.93 9.22
CA ALA A 90 16.82 1.47 10.01
C ALA A 90 15.52 1.59 9.20
N HIS A 91 15.61 1.97 7.92
CA HIS A 91 14.46 2.01 7.02
C HIS A 91 13.92 0.61 6.72
N ILE A 92 14.80 -0.33 6.37
CA ILE A 92 14.42 -1.73 6.11
C ILE A 92 13.73 -2.28 7.36
N ASP A 93 14.34 -2.16 8.54
CA ASP A 93 13.76 -2.64 9.80
C ASP A 93 12.38 -2.05 10.05
N ALA A 94 12.19 -0.75 9.83
CA ALA A 94 10.88 -0.11 9.99
C ALA A 94 9.83 -0.74 9.05
N VAL A 95 10.17 -0.97 7.79
CA VAL A 95 9.27 -1.62 6.82
C VAL A 95 9.02 -3.09 7.18
N MET A 96 10.05 -3.80 7.64
CA MET A 96 9.95 -5.21 8.06
C MET A 96 9.07 -5.37 9.29
N ILE A 97 9.11 -4.43 10.24
CA ILE A 97 8.22 -4.39 11.41
C ILE A 97 6.77 -4.19 10.95
N LEU A 98 6.53 -3.26 10.02
CA LEU A 98 5.18 -3.04 9.47
C LEU A 98 4.65 -4.29 8.74
N GLY A 99 5.53 -5.05 8.08
CA GLY A 99 5.19 -6.31 7.43
C GLY A 99 4.91 -7.48 8.38
N GLU A 100 5.29 -7.41 9.67
CA GLU A 100 5.08 -8.49 10.65
C GLU A 100 3.63 -8.97 10.71
N VAL A 101 2.69 -8.02 10.60
CA VAL A 101 1.24 -8.27 10.61
C VAL A 101 0.79 -9.26 9.54
N PHE A 102 1.53 -9.35 8.44
CA PHE A 102 1.23 -10.22 7.30
C PHE A 102 2.09 -11.48 7.27
N ARG A 103 2.98 -11.73 8.23
CA ARG A 103 3.84 -12.93 8.26
C ARG A 103 3.18 -14.12 8.94
N ILE A 104 2.34 -13.88 9.94
CA ILE A 104 1.70 -14.96 10.72
C ILE A 104 0.56 -15.59 9.92
N ASP A 105 0.62 -16.91 9.75
CA ASP A 105 -0.51 -17.70 9.27
C ASP A 105 -1.44 -18.01 10.45
N GLY A 106 -2.56 -17.29 10.53
CA GLY A 106 -3.47 -17.29 11.67
C GLY A 106 -3.72 -15.89 12.23
N ASP A 107 -4.31 -15.83 13.41
CA ASP A 107 -4.70 -14.56 14.03
C ASP A 107 -3.49 -13.76 14.50
N TYR A 108 -3.31 -12.56 13.94
CA TYR A 108 -2.32 -11.60 14.42
C TYR A 108 -2.93 -10.75 15.54
N ASN A 109 -2.26 -10.72 16.70
CA ASN A 109 -2.65 -9.86 17.82
C ASN A 109 -1.97 -8.48 17.70
N PHE A 110 -2.77 -7.43 17.58
CA PHE A 110 -2.31 -6.06 17.38
C PHE A 110 -1.84 -5.37 18.68
N SER A 111 -1.39 -6.10 19.70
CA SER A 111 -0.97 -5.46 20.96
C SER A 111 0.13 -4.42 20.70
N ALA A 112 -0.19 -3.13 20.86
CA ALA A 112 0.66 -2.04 20.36
C ALA A 112 2.04 -1.95 21.02
N ARG A 113 2.23 -2.53 22.21
CA ARG A 113 3.42 -2.26 23.03
C ARG A 113 4.71 -2.66 22.32
N GLU A 114 4.77 -3.83 21.69
CA GLU A 114 6.03 -4.31 21.10
C GLU A 114 6.35 -3.56 19.79
N THR A 115 5.42 -3.55 18.83
CA THR A 115 5.60 -2.90 17.52
C THR A 115 5.87 -1.40 17.66
N THR A 116 5.14 -0.71 18.54
CA THR A 116 5.33 0.74 18.75
C THR A 116 6.72 1.04 19.29
N LEU A 117 7.21 0.24 20.26
CA LEU A 117 8.56 0.41 20.80
C LEU A 117 9.63 0.16 19.73
N LYS A 118 9.49 -0.91 18.93
CA LYS A 118 10.41 -1.21 17.82
C LYS A 118 10.52 -0.02 16.86
N ILE A 119 9.39 0.54 16.41
CA ILE A 119 9.38 1.71 15.52
C ILE A 119 9.96 2.96 16.21
N GLN A 120 9.59 3.23 17.46
CA GLN A 120 10.10 4.40 18.20
C GLN A 120 11.62 4.40 18.33
N ASN A 121 12.24 3.24 18.47
CA ASN A 121 13.69 3.11 18.55
C ASN A 121 14.40 3.44 17.23
N LEU A 122 13.72 3.30 16.09
CA LEU A 122 14.29 3.57 14.76
C LEU A 122 14.15 5.05 14.35
N ILE A 123 13.13 5.75 14.86
CA ILE A 123 12.83 7.14 14.49
C ILE A 123 14.04 8.08 14.67
N PRO A 124 14.79 8.08 15.80
CA PRO A 124 15.93 8.98 15.98
C PRO A 124 17.00 8.79 14.91
N THR A 125 17.34 7.53 14.61
CA THR A 125 18.29 7.17 13.55
C THR A 125 17.80 7.67 12.19
N MET A 126 16.52 7.43 11.89
CA MET A 126 15.93 7.86 10.63
C MET A 126 15.92 9.39 10.47
N LEU A 127 15.65 10.13 11.53
CA LEU A 127 15.67 11.59 11.50
C LEU A 127 17.08 12.16 11.38
N ALA A 128 18.08 11.53 12.01
CA ALA A 128 19.46 12.01 12.01
C ALA A 128 20.18 11.77 10.68
N HIS A 129 19.88 10.66 9.99
CA HIS A 129 20.67 10.20 8.84
C HIS A 129 19.95 10.28 7.49
N ARG A 130 18.67 10.65 7.45
CA ARG A 130 17.90 10.75 6.21
C ARG A 130 18.37 11.95 5.38
N LEU A 131 18.66 11.70 4.10
CA LEU A 131 19.19 12.71 3.17
C LEU A 131 18.11 13.59 2.54
N CYS A 132 16.96 13.02 2.20
CA CYS A 132 15.83 13.77 1.65
C CYS A 132 14.49 13.29 2.23
N PRO A 133 13.47 14.16 2.26
CA PRO A 133 12.13 13.73 2.62
C PRO A 133 11.60 12.74 1.56
N PRO A 134 10.84 11.70 1.96
CA PRO A 134 10.14 10.83 1.02
C PRO A 134 8.98 11.58 0.33
N PRO A 135 8.37 11.00 -0.73
CA PRO A 135 7.28 11.61 -1.49
C PRO A 135 6.08 12.01 -0.61
N GLU A 136 5.34 13.07 -0.98
CA GLU A 136 4.24 13.60 -0.16
C GLU A 136 3.14 12.55 0.08
N GLU A 137 2.87 11.73 -0.94
CA GLU A 137 1.83 10.71 -0.95
C GLU A 137 1.98 9.74 0.24
N ILE A 138 3.21 9.42 0.63
CA ILE A 138 3.47 8.40 1.65
C ILE A 138 3.05 8.83 3.05
N TYR A 139 3.12 10.12 3.37
CA TYR A 139 2.78 10.60 4.71
C TYR A 139 1.31 10.38 5.03
N SER A 140 0.46 10.63 4.03
CA SER A 140 -0.98 10.44 4.14
C SER A 140 -1.35 8.96 4.25
N LEU A 141 -0.70 8.11 3.45
CA LEU A 141 -0.90 6.67 3.45
C LEU A 141 -0.43 6.03 4.76
N HIS A 142 0.80 6.31 5.19
CA HIS A 142 1.37 5.80 6.45
C HIS A 142 0.55 6.25 7.66
N ARG A 143 0.03 7.48 7.65
CA ARG A 143 -0.85 7.98 8.72
C ARG A 143 -2.13 7.16 8.82
N LYS A 144 -2.77 6.84 7.70
CA LYS A 144 -3.98 5.99 7.67
C LYS A 144 -3.67 4.57 8.17
N LEU A 145 -2.61 3.92 7.66
CA LEU A 145 -2.23 2.59 8.11
C LEU A 145 -1.89 2.55 9.61
N SER A 146 -1.12 3.53 10.09
CA SER A 146 -0.79 3.66 11.51
C SER A 146 -2.04 3.85 12.37
N GLY A 147 -2.99 4.66 11.90
CA GLY A 147 -4.30 4.80 12.53
C GLY A 147 -5.00 3.44 12.65
N VAL A 148 -5.18 2.74 11.52
CA VAL A 148 -5.84 1.43 11.51
C VAL A 148 -5.17 0.46 12.47
N TYR A 149 -3.83 0.40 12.49
CA TYR A 149 -3.08 -0.43 13.42
C TYR A 149 -3.37 -0.07 14.89
N LEU A 150 -3.30 1.21 15.24
CA LEU A 150 -3.58 1.69 16.60
C LEU A 150 -5.02 1.41 17.03
N LEU A 151 -5.99 1.51 16.11
CA LEU A 151 -7.36 1.12 16.39
C LEU A 151 -7.48 -0.37 16.66
N CYS A 152 -6.86 -1.22 15.82
CA CYS A 152 -6.82 -2.67 16.06
C CYS A 152 -6.26 -2.96 17.46
N SER A 153 -5.17 -2.29 17.83
CA SER A 153 -4.59 -2.43 19.17
C SER A 153 -5.55 -1.99 20.27
N LYS A 154 -6.19 -0.82 20.13
CA LYS A 154 -7.07 -0.25 21.16
C LYS A 154 -8.31 -1.12 21.39
N LEU A 155 -8.81 -1.77 20.33
CA LEU A 155 -9.93 -2.71 20.41
C LEU A 155 -9.51 -4.10 20.88
N ASN A 156 -8.20 -4.35 21.06
CA ASN A 156 -7.64 -5.65 21.45
C ASN A 156 -8.16 -6.80 20.58
N VAL A 157 -8.20 -6.59 19.26
CA VAL A 157 -8.67 -7.58 18.29
C VAL A 157 -7.51 -8.42 17.76
N ALA A 158 -7.81 -9.67 17.44
CA ALA A 158 -6.95 -10.57 16.68
C ALA A 158 -7.73 -11.12 15.48
N PHE A 159 -7.09 -11.22 14.32
CA PHE A 159 -7.70 -11.72 13.08
C PHE A 159 -6.63 -12.11 12.05
N PRO A 160 -6.96 -12.91 11.01
CA PRO A 160 -5.98 -13.42 10.07
C PRO A 160 -5.59 -12.39 9.00
N ALA A 161 -4.79 -11.40 9.40
CA ALA A 161 -4.40 -10.27 8.56
C ALA A 161 -3.60 -10.70 7.32
N ARG A 162 -2.72 -11.71 7.44
CA ARG A 162 -2.04 -12.33 6.30
C ARG A 162 -3.04 -12.79 5.24
N LYS A 163 -4.01 -13.61 5.64
CA LYS A 163 -5.04 -14.11 4.71
C LYS A 163 -5.78 -12.96 4.03
N GLN A 164 -6.22 -11.95 4.79
CA GLN A 164 -6.91 -10.78 4.23
C GLN A 164 -6.07 -10.05 3.17
N PHE A 165 -4.78 -9.80 3.46
CA PHE A 165 -3.87 -9.14 2.52
C PHE A 165 -3.65 -9.98 1.26
N PHE A 166 -3.29 -11.26 1.41
CA PHE A 166 -2.98 -12.13 0.27
C PHE A 166 -4.20 -12.45 -0.60
N ASP A 167 -5.39 -12.59 -0.02
CA ASP A 167 -6.65 -12.76 -0.78
C ASP A 167 -6.91 -11.59 -1.73
N MET A 168 -6.51 -10.38 -1.35
CA MET A 168 -6.66 -9.17 -2.16
C MET A 168 -5.48 -8.96 -3.10
N TYR A 169 -4.26 -9.17 -2.62
CA TYR A 169 -3.03 -9.12 -3.43
C TYR A 169 -3.12 -10.06 -4.63
N ASN A 170 -3.61 -11.29 -4.46
CA ASN A 170 -3.74 -12.26 -5.54
C ASN A 170 -4.79 -11.87 -6.61
N LYS A 171 -5.73 -11.00 -6.26
CA LYS A 171 -6.74 -10.45 -7.19
C LYS A 171 -6.27 -9.17 -7.85
N TYR A 172 -5.30 -8.50 -7.25
CA TYR A 172 -4.72 -7.27 -7.76
C TYR A 172 -4.08 -7.48 -9.13
N LYS A 173 -4.26 -6.51 -10.04
CA LYS A 173 -3.66 -6.53 -11.38
C LYS A 173 -2.55 -5.50 -11.43
N PHE A 174 -1.31 -5.95 -11.57
CA PHE A 174 -0.18 -5.04 -11.75
C PHE A 174 -0.12 -4.54 -13.18
N ASP A 175 0.40 -3.33 -13.39
CA ASP A 175 0.53 -2.75 -14.74
C ASP A 175 1.54 -3.54 -15.58
N ASP A 176 2.62 -4.04 -14.95
CA ASP A 176 3.59 -4.93 -15.60
C ASP A 176 2.91 -6.18 -16.21
N ASP A 177 1.86 -6.71 -15.55
CA ASP A 177 1.10 -7.86 -16.07
C ASP A 177 0.23 -7.48 -17.28
N LEU A 178 -0.31 -6.25 -17.28
CA LEU A 178 -1.12 -5.73 -18.38
C LEU A 178 -0.27 -5.42 -19.62
N GLU A 179 0.93 -4.85 -19.41
CA GLU A 179 1.91 -4.62 -20.46
C GLU A 179 2.36 -5.94 -21.10
N GLU A 180 2.68 -6.96 -20.29
CA GLU A 180 3.03 -8.29 -20.82
C GLU A 180 1.89 -8.92 -21.62
N VAL A 181 0.64 -8.84 -21.15
CA VAL A 181 -0.52 -9.37 -21.87
C VAL A 181 -0.73 -8.63 -23.20
N GLN A 182 -0.65 -7.30 -23.19
CA GLN A 182 -0.73 -6.49 -24.40
C GLN A 182 0.41 -6.80 -25.38
N GLN A 183 1.62 -7.00 -24.88
CA GLN A 183 2.77 -7.32 -25.71
C GLN A 183 2.66 -8.73 -26.32
N ARG A 184 2.20 -9.72 -25.55
CA ARG A 184 1.89 -11.06 -26.06
C ARG A 184 0.78 -11.02 -27.12
N GLN A 185 -0.27 -10.23 -26.91
CA GLN A 185 -1.34 -10.06 -27.91
C GLN A 185 -0.85 -9.35 -29.18
N LYS A 186 0.02 -8.33 -29.06
CA LYS A 186 0.65 -7.65 -30.21
C LYS A 186 1.53 -8.60 -31.03
N ILE A 187 2.27 -9.49 -30.36
CA ILE A 187 3.09 -10.52 -31.01
C ILE A 187 2.20 -11.59 -31.68
N GLN A 188 1.13 -12.02 -31.01
CA GLN A 188 0.24 -13.08 -31.49
C GLN A 188 -0.70 -12.60 -32.62
N TYR A 189 -1.12 -11.33 -32.61
CA TYR A 189 -2.05 -10.75 -33.58
C TYR A 189 -1.62 -9.34 -34.03
N PRO A 190 -0.55 -9.23 -34.83
CA PRO A 190 0.04 -7.93 -35.21
C PRO A 190 -0.89 -7.02 -36.03
N GLY A 191 -1.90 -7.59 -36.72
CA GLY A 191 -2.90 -6.82 -37.48
C GLY A 191 -3.97 -6.14 -36.62
N VAL A 192 -4.21 -6.64 -35.40
CA VAL A 192 -5.26 -6.10 -34.49
C VAL A 192 -4.82 -4.78 -33.87
N ALA A 193 -3.54 -4.65 -33.50
CA ALA A 193 -2.99 -3.42 -32.93
C ALA A 193 -3.09 -2.22 -33.89
N LYS A 194 -2.78 -2.44 -35.18
CA LYS A 194 -2.92 -1.41 -36.22
C LYS A 194 -4.38 -1.01 -36.46
N SER A 195 -5.31 -1.95 -36.31
CA SER A 195 -6.74 -1.66 -36.45
C SER A 195 -7.24 -0.82 -35.26
N ILE A 196 -6.82 -1.14 -34.04
CA ILE A 196 -7.20 -0.39 -32.82
C ILE A 196 -6.65 1.05 -32.86
N GLU A 197 -5.38 1.25 -33.22
CA GLU A 197 -4.80 2.59 -33.36
C GLU A 197 -5.52 3.39 -34.46
N SER A 198 -5.81 2.77 -35.60
CA SER A 198 -6.59 3.40 -36.68
C SER A 198 -8.01 3.76 -36.26
N ASP A 199 -8.67 2.93 -35.45
CA ASP A 199 -10.03 3.19 -34.98
C ASP A 199 -10.06 4.32 -33.94
N ILE A 200 -9.04 4.40 -33.07
CA ILE A 200 -8.87 5.50 -32.12
C ILE A 200 -8.60 6.83 -32.85
N ASP A 201 -7.71 6.83 -33.84
CA ASP A 201 -7.41 8.02 -34.65
C ASP A 201 -8.64 8.50 -35.44
N ASN A 202 -9.43 7.57 -35.97
CA ASN A 202 -10.69 7.87 -36.64
C ASN A 202 -11.71 8.49 -35.66
N LEU A 203 -11.83 7.97 -34.44
CA LEU A 203 -12.72 8.51 -33.42
C LEU A 203 -12.29 9.91 -32.95
N VAL A 204 -11.00 10.14 -32.75
CA VAL A 204 -10.44 11.46 -32.41
C VAL A 204 -10.64 12.47 -33.56
N GLY A 205 -10.60 12.01 -34.81
CA GLY A 205 -10.91 12.81 -35.99
C GLY A 205 -12.38 13.20 -36.11
N ILE A 206 -13.31 12.37 -35.62
CA ILE A 206 -14.76 12.63 -35.61
C ILE A 206 -15.16 13.61 -34.48
N MET A 207 -14.34 13.73 -33.43
CA MET A 207 -14.60 14.61 -32.28
C MET A 207 -14.02 16.04 -32.42
N LYS A 208 -13.54 16.42 -33.61
CA LYS A 208 -13.19 17.80 -33.98
C LYS A 208 -14.23 18.38 -34.93
#